data_AF-A0A1Y1M803-F1
#
_entry.id   AF-A0A1Y1M803-F1
#
_cell.length_a   1.000
_cell.length_b   1.000
_cell.length_c   1.000
_cell.angle_alpha   90.00
_cell.angle_beta   90.00
_cell.angle_gamma   90.00
#
_symmetry.space_group_name_H-M   'P 1'
#
loop_
_entity.id
_entity.type
_entity.pdbx_description
1 polymer ?
#
loop_
_entity_poly.entity_id
_entity_poly.type
_entity_poly.pdbx_seq_one_letter_code
_entity_poly.pdbx_strand_id
1 'polypeptide(L)'
;MEEISNDYWILAYNESMIKERIEFVKQCNVDKIKTWMVRAPIHILNRYIQRRSDNKQILGEATLVEYLSDKLECKLEVAKSLLAKHPALLHKHMTKIKEIIDFLYAEGFTPIHIVRNPKILLHSVETTAKRLKELKALDIKLDSLYILTKSQKQYFNHYENLVKTKGKIKENTS
;
A
#
# COMPACT_ATOMS: atom_id res chain seq x y z
N MET A 1 6.08 31.98 10.94
CA MET A 1 7.46 32.34 11.34
C MET A 1 8.29 31.13 11.72
N GLU A 2 7.73 30.06 12.31
CA GLU A 2 8.50 28.87 12.74
C GLU A 2 9.27 28.11 11.64
N GLU A 3 8.73 27.97 10.43
CA GLU A 3 9.38 27.15 9.37
C GLU A 3 10.76 27.70 8.93
N ILE A 4 10.91 29.03 8.84
CA ILE A 4 12.18 29.68 8.48
C ILE A 4 13.15 29.65 9.67
N SER A 5 12.64 29.86 10.90
CA SER A 5 13.44 29.77 12.13
C SER A 5 14.02 28.37 12.36
N ASN A 6 13.39 27.34 11.79
CA ASN A 6 13.87 25.96 11.86
C ASN A 6 14.81 25.57 10.71
N ASP A 7 15.01 26.44 9.72
CA ASP A 7 15.77 26.09 8.50
C ASP A 7 16.42 27.34 7.84
N TYR A 8 17.42 27.89 8.53
CA TYR A 8 18.19 29.06 8.06
C TYR A 8 18.93 28.84 6.74
N TRP A 9 19.14 27.58 6.33
CA TRP A 9 19.79 27.23 5.07
C TRP A 9 19.03 27.71 3.84
N ILE A 10 17.73 28.02 3.98
CA ILE A 10 16.95 28.59 2.90
C ILE A 10 17.46 29.97 2.46
N LEU A 11 18.15 30.70 3.35
CA LEU A 11 18.73 32.01 3.06
C LEU A 11 19.92 31.94 2.10
N ALA A 12 20.51 30.77 1.91
CA ALA A 12 21.61 30.56 0.96
C ALA A 12 21.14 30.41 -0.50
N TYR A 13 19.83 30.33 -0.74
CA TYR A 13 19.26 30.15 -2.08
C TYR A 13 18.88 31.51 -2.70
N ASN A 14 19.05 31.61 -4.02
CA ASN A 14 18.67 32.82 -4.77
C ASN A 14 17.15 33.06 -4.68
N GLU A 15 16.76 34.30 -4.41
CA GLU A 15 15.37 34.76 -4.35
C GLU A 15 14.54 34.33 -5.57
N SER A 16 15.09 34.45 -6.78
CA SER A 16 14.39 34.05 -8.02
C SER A 16 14.05 32.56 -8.03
N MET A 17 14.99 31.71 -7.60
CA MET A 17 14.77 30.27 -7.51
C MET A 17 13.71 29.92 -6.44
N ILE A 18 13.74 30.61 -5.30
CA ILE A 18 12.74 30.44 -4.23
C ILE A 18 11.35 30.82 -4.77
N LYS A 19 11.23 31.96 -5.46
CA LYS A 19 9.98 32.44 -6.07
C LYS A 19 9.43 31.45 -7.09
N GLU A 20 10.26 31.01 -8.04
CA GLU A 20 9.87 30.01 -9.05
C GLU A 20 9.37 28.71 -8.41
N ARG A 21 10.06 28.24 -7.35
CA ARG A 21 9.65 27.01 -6.67
C ARG A 21 8.35 27.18 -5.91
N ILE A 22 8.17 28.31 -5.22
CA ILE A 22 6.92 28.62 -4.52
C ILE A 22 5.75 28.67 -5.51
N GLU A 23 5.94 29.33 -6.64
CA GLU A 23 4.93 29.44 -7.69
C GLU A 23 4.55 28.07 -8.26
N PHE A 24 5.55 27.24 -8.60
CA PHE A 24 5.33 25.88 -9.04
C PHE A 24 4.52 25.05 -8.02
N VAL A 25 4.87 25.12 -6.73
CA VAL A 25 4.16 24.38 -5.67
C VAL A 25 2.71 24.87 -5.50
N LYS A 26 2.46 26.17 -5.63
CA LYS A 26 1.10 26.74 -5.59
C LYS A 26 0.24 26.28 -6.76
N GLN A 27 0.80 26.25 -7.97
CA GLN A 27 0.12 25.74 -9.16
C GLN A 27 -0.28 24.26 -9.00
N CYS A 28 0.46 23.50 -8.21
CA CYS A 28 0.13 22.12 -7.86
C CYS A 28 -0.83 21.96 -6.66
N ASN A 29 -1.49 23.05 -6.22
CA ASN A 29 -2.52 23.05 -5.19
C ASN A 29 -2.05 22.48 -3.83
N VAL A 30 -0.79 22.77 -3.47
CA VAL A 30 -0.21 22.44 -2.15
C VAL A 30 -0.43 23.62 -1.21
N ASP A 31 -1.34 23.45 -0.25
CA ASP A 31 -1.82 24.54 0.62
C ASP A 31 -0.76 25.07 1.60
N LYS A 32 0.13 24.17 2.08
CA LYS A 32 1.19 24.50 3.04
C LYS A 32 2.57 24.22 2.45
N ILE A 33 3.26 25.29 2.07
CA ILE A 33 4.64 25.24 1.59
C ILE A 33 5.59 25.06 2.78
N LYS A 34 6.53 24.11 2.65
CA LYS A 34 7.58 23.84 3.65
C LYS A 34 8.96 24.18 3.09
N THR A 35 9.92 24.53 3.94
CA THR A 35 11.26 24.94 3.51
C THR A 35 12.00 23.87 2.70
N TRP A 36 11.81 22.59 3.05
CA TRP A 36 12.40 21.49 2.29
C TRP A 36 11.89 21.41 0.84
N MET A 37 10.66 21.87 0.54
CA MET A 37 10.12 21.87 -0.82
C MET A 37 10.88 22.84 -1.73
N VAL A 38 11.42 23.91 -1.12
CA VAL A 38 12.24 24.91 -1.80
C VAL A 38 13.62 24.33 -2.13
N ARG A 39 14.23 23.65 -1.15
CA ARG A 39 15.59 23.08 -1.25
C ARG A 39 15.67 21.76 -2.00
N ALA A 40 14.60 20.97 -2.00
CA ALA A 40 14.63 19.61 -2.51
C ALA A 40 14.90 19.59 -4.03
N PRO A 41 15.62 18.57 -4.51
CA PRO A 41 15.70 18.28 -5.93
C PRO A 41 14.29 18.16 -6.53
N ILE A 42 14.09 18.70 -7.73
CA ILE A 42 12.76 18.76 -8.38
C ILE A 42 12.09 17.40 -8.48
N HIS A 43 12.84 16.32 -8.72
CA HIS A 43 12.28 14.96 -8.80
C HIS A 43 11.70 14.46 -7.47
N ILE A 44 12.24 14.88 -6.33
CA ILE A 44 11.70 14.56 -5.00
C ILE A 44 10.39 15.33 -4.77
N LEU A 45 10.38 16.62 -5.14
CA LEU A 45 9.18 17.45 -5.04
C LEU A 45 8.06 16.94 -5.95
N ASN A 46 8.37 16.63 -7.21
CA ASN A 46 7.40 16.06 -8.17
C ASN A 46 6.82 14.75 -7.64
N ARG A 47 7.66 13.88 -7.07
CA ARG A 47 7.20 12.63 -6.44
C ARG A 47 6.26 12.90 -5.26
N TYR A 48 6.52 13.93 -4.45
CA TYR A 48 5.63 14.33 -3.37
C TYR A 48 4.28 14.84 -3.89
N ILE A 49 4.31 15.71 -4.89
CA ILE A 49 3.10 16.28 -5.52
C ILE A 49 2.25 15.16 -6.14
N GLN A 50 2.88 14.27 -6.92
CA GLN A 50 2.20 13.13 -7.53
C GLN A 50 1.51 12.26 -6.47
N ARG A 51 2.21 11.94 -5.37
CA ARG A 51 1.63 11.16 -4.27
C ARG A 51 0.42 11.84 -3.64
N ARG A 52 0.46 13.17 -3.46
CA ARG A 52 -0.67 13.94 -2.93
C ARG A 52 -1.85 13.88 -3.90
N SER A 53 -1.59 14.06 -5.19
CA SER A 53 -2.59 13.96 -6.25
C SER A 53 -3.23 12.58 -6.30
N ASP A 54 -2.43 11.51 -6.34
CA ASP A 54 -2.92 10.13 -6.39
C ASP A 54 -3.78 9.80 -5.16
N ASN A 55 -3.32 10.20 -3.97
CA ASN A 55 -4.09 9.99 -2.74
C ASN A 55 -5.43 10.73 -2.81
N LYS A 56 -5.44 12.00 -3.27
CA LYS A 56 -6.68 12.77 -3.42
C LYS A 56 -7.60 12.17 -4.48
N GLN A 57 -7.07 11.65 -5.58
CA GLN A 57 -7.86 10.99 -6.62
C GLN A 57 -8.51 9.69 -6.12
N ILE A 58 -7.82 8.92 -5.29
CA ILE A 58 -8.35 7.66 -4.76
C ILE A 58 -9.32 7.88 -3.60
N LEU A 59 -8.96 8.79 -2.69
CA LEU A 59 -9.67 8.98 -1.43
C LEU A 59 -10.76 10.05 -1.54
N GLY A 60 -10.62 11.02 -2.45
CA GLY A 60 -11.44 12.21 -2.48
C GLY A 60 -11.35 12.96 -1.15
N GLU A 61 -12.51 13.24 -0.57
CA GLU A 61 -12.66 13.84 0.77
C GLU A 61 -12.83 12.79 1.88
N ALA A 62 -12.84 11.50 1.54
CA ALA A 62 -13.02 10.44 2.52
C ALA A 62 -11.77 10.28 3.41
N THR A 63 -11.93 9.58 4.52
CA THR A 63 -10.82 9.09 5.35
C THR A 63 -10.45 7.67 4.94
N LEU A 64 -9.24 7.22 5.29
CA LEU A 64 -8.85 5.81 5.04
C LEU A 64 -9.84 4.82 5.69
N VAL A 65 -10.43 5.17 6.82
CA VAL A 65 -11.45 4.36 7.50
C VAL A 65 -12.68 4.21 6.61
N GLU A 66 -13.21 5.32 6.09
CA GLU A 66 -14.39 5.33 5.22
C GLU A 66 -14.11 4.60 3.91
N TYR A 67 -12.94 4.83 3.31
CA TYR A 67 -12.51 4.12 2.11
C TYR A 67 -12.46 2.61 2.32
N LEU A 68 -11.84 2.13 3.41
CA LEU A 68 -11.81 0.70 3.71
C LEU A 68 -13.18 0.15 4.08
N SER A 69 -14.03 0.94 4.73
CA SER A 69 -15.40 0.55 5.07
C SER A 69 -16.23 0.32 3.80
N ASP A 70 -16.16 1.25 2.85
CA ASP A 70 -16.82 1.15 1.55
C ASP A 70 -16.25 0.00 0.72
N LYS A 71 -14.93 -0.01 0.48
CA LYS A 71 -14.29 -1.01 -0.37
C LYS A 71 -14.40 -2.42 0.17
N LEU A 72 -14.30 -2.61 1.49
CA LEU A 72 -14.39 -3.92 2.10
C LEU A 72 -15.83 -4.28 2.54
N GLU A 73 -16.82 -3.51 2.11
CA GLU A 73 -18.26 -3.72 2.41
C GLU A 73 -18.50 -4.05 3.89
N CYS A 74 -17.82 -3.32 4.77
CA CYS A 74 -17.85 -3.56 6.21
C CYS A 74 -18.29 -2.30 6.96
N LYS A 75 -18.75 -2.46 8.20
CA LYS A 75 -19.11 -1.32 9.04
C LYS A 75 -17.86 -0.51 9.41
N LEU A 76 -18.02 0.81 9.59
CA LEU A 76 -16.93 1.71 10.01
C LEU A 76 -16.18 1.19 11.24
N GLU A 77 -16.88 0.61 12.22
CA GLU A 77 -16.25 0.04 13.42
C GLU A 77 -15.34 -1.16 13.12
N VAL A 78 -15.67 -1.95 12.10
CA VAL A 78 -14.81 -3.05 11.64
C VAL A 78 -13.56 -2.49 10.98
N ALA A 79 -13.70 -1.47 10.12
CA ALA A 79 -12.57 -0.79 9.49
C ALA A 79 -11.65 -0.10 10.52
N LYS A 80 -12.22 0.55 11.55
CA LYS A 80 -11.46 1.13 12.67
C LYS A 80 -10.68 0.05 13.43
N SER A 81 -11.33 -1.05 13.79
CA SER A 81 -10.68 -2.19 14.46
C SER A 81 -9.56 -2.78 13.60
N LEU A 82 -9.75 -2.88 12.28
CA LEU A 82 -8.73 -3.34 11.34
C LEU A 82 -7.49 -2.46 11.40
N LEU A 83 -7.65 -1.14 11.31
CA LEU A 83 -6.55 -0.18 11.38
C LEU A 83 -5.87 -0.16 12.75
N ALA A 84 -6.63 -0.30 13.84
CA ALA A 84 -6.09 -0.40 15.19
C ALA A 84 -5.18 -1.64 15.37
N LYS A 85 -5.56 -2.77 14.77
CA LYS A 85 -4.76 -4.01 14.78
C LYS A 85 -3.57 -3.95 13.83
N HIS A 86 -3.63 -3.09 12.81
CA HIS A 86 -2.61 -2.96 11.77
C HIS A 86 -2.24 -1.50 11.51
N PRO A 87 -1.62 -0.80 12.49
CA PRO A 87 -1.33 0.63 12.41
C PRO A 87 -0.38 0.99 11.26
N ALA A 88 0.43 0.03 10.78
CA ALA A 88 1.29 0.22 9.61
C ALA A 88 0.51 0.59 8.33
N LEU A 89 -0.80 0.29 8.24
CA LEU A 89 -1.65 0.68 7.12
C LEU A 89 -1.86 2.20 7.04
N LEU A 90 -1.81 2.91 8.18
CA LEU A 90 -1.97 4.38 8.23
C LEU A 90 -0.84 5.10 7.47
N HIS A 91 0.32 4.46 7.36
CA HIS A 91 1.49 5.01 6.67
C HIS A 91 1.70 4.41 5.28
N LYS A 92 0.89 3.44 4.87
CA LYS A 92 0.99 2.83 3.56
C LYS A 92 0.38 3.73 2.50
N HIS A 93 1.03 3.84 1.34
CA HIS A 93 0.53 4.62 0.22
C HIS A 93 -0.84 4.12 -0.24
N MET A 94 -1.79 5.05 -0.45
CA MET A 94 -3.17 4.72 -0.82
C MET A 94 -3.22 3.96 -2.15
N THR A 95 -2.39 4.35 -3.12
CA THR A 95 -2.22 3.63 -4.38
C THR A 95 -1.90 2.16 -4.17
N LYS A 96 -0.99 1.83 -3.25
CA LYS A 96 -0.63 0.45 -2.92
C LYS A 96 -1.71 -0.31 -2.18
N ILE A 97 -2.55 0.37 -1.39
CA ILE A 97 -3.73 -0.25 -0.76
C ILE A 97 -4.79 -0.56 -1.82
N LYS A 98 -5.06 0.40 -2.73
CA LYS A 98 -6.00 0.21 -3.84
C LYS A 98 -5.55 -0.92 -4.78
N GLU A 99 -4.29 -0.89 -5.23
CA GLU A 99 -3.70 -1.89 -6.11
C GLU A 99 -3.86 -3.32 -5.57
N ILE A 100 -3.59 -3.54 -4.27
CA ILE A 100 -3.71 -4.88 -3.70
C ILE A 100 -5.18 -5.31 -3.54
N ILE A 101 -6.10 -4.40 -3.21
CA ILE A 101 -7.53 -4.72 -3.15
C ILE A 101 -8.06 -5.09 -4.55
N ASP A 102 -7.79 -4.26 -5.54
CA ASP A 102 -8.21 -4.49 -6.94
C ASP A 102 -7.65 -5.81 -7.48
N PHE A 103 -6.37 -6.09 -7.20
CA PHE A 103 -5.73 -7.34 -7.57
C PHE A 103 -6.45 -8.55 -6.93
N LEU A 104 -6.75 -8.49 -5.63
CA LEU A 104 -7.43 -9.58 -4.95
C LEU A 104 -8.84 -9.81 -5.51
N TYR A 105 -9.57 -8.75 -5.86
CA TYR A 105 -10.90 -8.88 -6.48
C TYR A 105 -10.83 -9.46 -7.89
N ALA A 106 -9.84 -9.07 -8.69
CA ALA A 106 -9.60 -9.66 -10.01
C ALA A 106 -9.26 -11.17 -9.92
N GLU A 107 -8.63 -11.59 -8.82
CA GLU A 107 -8.33 -12.99 -8.53
C GLU A 107 -9.51 -13.77 -7.92
N GLY A 108 -10.68 -13.13 -7.77
CA GLY A 108 -11.92 -13.75 -7.27
C GLY A 108 -12.05 -13.79 -5.75
N PHE A 109 -11.20 -13.08 -5.01
CA PHE A 109 -11.41 -12.91 -3.57
C PHE A 109 -12.53 -11.91 -3.30
N THR A 110 -13.26 -12.10 -2.21
CA THR A 110 -14.36 -11.24 -1.78
C THR A 110 -13.91 -10.36 -0.62
N PRO A 111 -14.65 -9.29 -0.29
CA PRO A 111 -14.34 -8.42 0.84
C PRO A 111 -14.12 -9.18 2.16
N ILE A 112 -14.93 -10.22 2.42
CA ILE A 112 -14.82 -11.02 3.64
C ILE A 112 -13.48 -11.76 3.77
N HIS A 113 -12.85 -12.18 2.65
CA HIS A 113 -11.52 -12.80 2.70
C HIS A 113 -10.46 -11.81 3.19
N ILE A 114 -10.55 -10.55 2.76
CA ILE A 114 -9.64 -9.46 3.14
C ILE A 114 -9.87 -9.06 4.60
N VAL A 115 -11.13 -8.87 5.01
CA VAL A 115 -11.48 -8.51 6.40
C VAL A 115 -11.02 -9.57 7.40
N ARG A 116 -11.05 -10.86 7.02
CA ARG A 116 -10.53 -11.96 7.85
C ARG A 116 -9.01 -11.97 7.94
N ASN A 117 -8.30 -11.48 6.93
CA ASN A 117 -6.83 -11.50 6.86
C ASN A 117 -6.26 -10.13 6.42
N PRO A 118 -6.53 -9.05 7.17
CA PRO A 118 -6.26 -7.68 6.72
C PRO A 118 -4.77 -7.36 6.58
N LYS A 119 -3.90 -8.17 7.21
CA LYS A 119 -2.45 -8.11 7.00
C LYS A 119 -2.06 -8.22 5.52
N ILE A 120 -2.87 -8.85 4.67
CA ILE A 120 -2.63 -8.90 3.22
C ILE A 120 -2.48 -7.51 2.59
N LEU A 121 -3.19 -6.51 3.13
CA LEU A 121 -3.13 -5.12 2.67
C LEU A 121 -1.76 -4.49 2.89
N LEU A 122 -0.90 -5.09 3.72
CA LEU A 122 0.50 -4.67 3.91
C LEU A 122 1.45 -5.26 2.87
N HIS A 123 1.09 -6.36 2.21
CA HIS A 123 1.92 -6.98 1.20
C HIS A 123 1.88 -6.22 -0.14
N SER A 124 2.87 -6.48 -0.98
CA SER A 124 2.95 -5.94 -2.33
C SER A 124 2.18 -6.85 -3.31
N VAL A 125 1.65 -6.29 -4.39
CA VAL A 125 0.97 -7.08 -5.44
C VAL A 125 1.93 -8.11 -6.02
N GLU A 126 3.19 -7.75 -6.25
CA GLU A 126 4.21 -8.63 -6.82
C GLU A 126 4.44 -9.86 -5.93
N THR A 127 4.55 -9.65 -4.62
CA THR A 127 4.73 -10.75 -3.66
C THR A 127 3.50 -11.65 -3.63
N THR A 128 2.30 -11.05 -3.57
CA THR A 128 1.04 -11.81 -3.51
C THR A 128 0.82 -12.60 -4.80
N ALA A 129 1.02 -11.98 -5.97
CA ALA A 129 0.86 -12.61 -7.28
C ALA A 129 1.84 -13.78 -7.48
N LYS A 130 3.11 -13.61 -7.09
CA LYS A 130 4.10 -14.70 -7.14
C LYS A 130 3.61 -15.91 -6.35
N ARG A 131 3.20 -15.70 -5.11
CA ARG A 131 2.72 -16.79 -4.22
C ARG A 131 1.44 -17.43 -4.74
N LEU A 132 0.52 -16.63 -5.26
CA LEU A 132 -0.72 -17.13 -5.86
C LEU A 132 -0.44 -18.02 -7.06
N LYS A 133 0.48 -17.61 -7.94
CA LYS A 133 0.90 -18.39 -9.12
C LYS A 133 1.52 -19.72 -8.72
N GLU A 134 2.41 -19.72 -7.73
CA GLU A 134 3.03 -20.93 -7.18
C GLU A 134 1.97 -21.91 -6.63
N LEU A 135 0.99 -21.42 -5.88
CA LEU A 135 -0.08 -22.24 -5.31
C LEU A 135 -1.07 -22.76 -6.36
N LYS A 136 -1.40 -21.94 -7.36
CA LYS A 136 -2.22 -22.36 -8.51
C LYS A 136 -1.55 -23.44 -9.35
N ALA A 137 -0.23 -23.40 -9.52
CA ALA A 137 0.52 -24.44 -10.22
C ALA A 137 0.45 -25.81 -9.52
N LEU A 138 0.16 -25.82 -8.22
CA LEU A 138 -0.11 -27.03 -7.45
C LEU A 138 -1.58 -27.45 -7.48
N ASP A 139 -2.45 -26.76 -8.23
CA ASP A 139 -3.89 -26.98 -8.27
C ASP A 139 -4.53 -26.89 -6.87
N ILE A 140 -4.02 -25.96 -6.04
CA ILE A 140 -4.54 -25.69 -4.71
C ILE A 140 -5.48 -24.49 -4.81
N LYS A 141 -6.76 -24.71 -4.49
CA LYS A 141 -7.72 -23.62 -4.34
C LYS A 141 -7.52 -22.95 -2.98
N LEU A 142 -7.43 -21.62 -2.97
CA LEU A 142 -7.24 -20.83 -1.76
C LEU A 142 -8.58 -20.30 -1.24
N ASP A 143 -9.03 -20.84 -0.12
CA ASP A 143 -10.19 -20.32 0.61
C ASP A 143 -9.81 -19.23 1.63
N SER A 144 -8.51 -19.06 1.91
CA SER A 144 -8.00 -18.09 2.88
C SER A 144 -6.72 -17.42 2.39
N LEU A 145 -6.63 -16.10 2.63
CA LEU A 145 -5.44 -15.30 2.33
C LEU A 145 -4.31 -15.50 3.35
N TYR A 146 -4.54 -16.24 4.43
CA TYR A 146 -3.59 -16.38 5.53
C TYR A 146 -2.18 -16.83 5.08
N ILE A 147 -2.10 -17.84 4.20
CA ILE A 147 -0.82 -18.34 3.67
C ILE A 147 -0.02 -17.25 2.93
N LEU A 148 -0.71 -16.35 2.23
CA LEU A 148 -0.11 -15.26 1.46
C LEU A 148 0.50 -14.20 2.39
N THR A 149 0.07 -14.12 3.65
CA THR A 149 0.55 -13.15 4.65
C THR A 149 1.71 -13.65 5.52
N LYS A 150 2.19 -14.88 5.28
CA LYS A 150 3.31 -15.48 6.02
C LYS A 150 4.64 -14.79 5.71
N SER A 151 5.59 -14.87 6.64
CA SER A 151 6.97 -14.45 6.35
C SER A 151 7.57 -15.28 5.22
N GLN A 152 8.63 -14.80 4.58
CA GLN A 152 9.24 -15.53 3.47
C GLN A 152 9.67 -16.96 3.86
N LYS A 153 10.32 -17.11 5.03
CA LYS A 153 10.72 -18.41 5.57
C LYS A 153 9.52 -19.32 5.83
N GLN A 154 8.47 -18.79 6.48
CA GLN A 154 7.29 -19.58 6.80
C GLN A 154 6.51 -20.00 5.56
N TYR A 155 6.40 -19.11 4.58
CA TYR A 155 5.76 -19.39 3.30
C TYR A 155 6.53 -20.50 2.56
N PHE A 156 7.85 -20.37 2.44
CA PHE A 156 8.69 -21.35 1.76
C PHE A 156 8.58 -22.74 2.40
N ASN A 157 8.74 -22.85 3.72
CA ASN A 157 8.60 -24.13 4.43
C ASN A 157 7.22 -24.77 4.19
N HIS A 158 6.16 -23.95 4.18
CA HIS A 158 4.82 -24.45 3.94
C HIS A 158 4.63 -24.92 2.49
N TYR A 159 5.13 -24.15 1.53
CA TYR A 159 5.10 -24.49 0.12
C TYR A 159 5.89 -25.78 -0.19
N GLU A 160 7.10 -25.94 0.35
CA GLU A 160 7.87 -27.18 0.19
C GLU A 160 7.16 -28.40 0.75
N ASN A 161 6.49 -28.26 1.91
CA ASN A 161 5.70 -29.34 2.48
C ASN A 161 4.51 -29.72 1.57
N LEU A 162 3.85 -28.74 0.96
CA LEU A 162 2.77 -28.99 0.00
C LEU A 162 3.26 -29.73 -1.25
N VAL A 163 4.42 -29.32 -1.79
CA VAL A 163 5.07 -29.97 -2.94
C VAL A 163 5.40 -31.43 -2.60
N LYS A 164 6.02 -31.68 -1.45
CA LYS A 164 6.38 -33.04 -0.98
C LYS A 164 5.14 -33.93 -0.83
N THR A 165 4.06 -33.41 -0.26
CA THR A 165 2.82 -34.18 -0.08
C THR A 165 2.18 -34.54 -1.43
N LYS A 166 2.14 -33.62 -2.40
CA LYS A 166 1.63 -33.94 -3.75
C LYS A 166 2.52 -34.90 -4.53
N GLY A 167 3.84 -34.83 -4.35
CA GLY A 167 4.78 -35.79 -4.95
C GLY A 167 4.50 -37.22 -4.50
N LYS A 168 4.34 -37.42 -3.17
CA LYS A 168 4.04 -38.74 -2.58
C LYS A 168 2.70 -39.33 -3.02
N ILE A 169 1.68 -38.50 -3.25
CA ILE A 169 0.37 -38.97 -3.71
C ILE A 169 0.46 -39.49 -5.14
N LYS A 170 1.25 -38.88 -6.03
CA LYS A 170 1.42 -39.36 -7.41
C LYS A 170 2.19 -40.68 -7.51
N GLU A 171 3.19 -40.89 -6.66
CA GLU A 171 3.97 -42.14 -6.62
C GLU A 171 3.16 -43.33 -6.09
N ASN A 172 2.18 -43.12 -5.22
CA ASN A 172 1.34 -44.19 -4.66
C ASN A 172 0.13 -44.59 -5.55
N THR A 173 -0.09 -43.89 -6.65
CA THR A 173 -1.17 -44.18 -7.62
C THR A 173 -0.66 -44.58 -9.01
N SER A 174 0.65 -44.81 -9.15
CA SER A 174 1.28 -45.33 -10.37
C SER A 174 1.67 -46.79 -10.22
#